data_AF-A0A747DYV5-F1
#
_entry.id   AF-A0A747DYV5-F1
#
_cell.length_a   1.000
_cell.length_b   1.000
_cell.length_c   1.000
_cell.angle_alpha   90.00
_cell.angle_beta   90.00
_cell.angle_gamma   90.00
#
_symmetry.space_group_name_H-M   'P 1'
#
loop_
_entity.id
_entity.type
_entity.pdbx_description
1 polymer ?
#
loop_
_entity_poly.entity_id
_entity_poly.type
_entity_poly.pdbx_seq_one_letter_code
_entity_poly.pdbx_strand_id
1 'polypeptide(L)'
;ESYKIEDLLDLYWFSIDMTERMQHDRLTREYRDYDEYLQIAEDTDDVEMKQAIFILDQFFPLPDRLNTLREQRVTTESDADVTVCTAHRSKGLEWDRVKLHDDFADILDPEMPDSKRHDEINLMYVAATRARNILIPGPILSEILVQPSIGELPPFPSDDDSLSSETGGEKSDVA
;
A
#
# COMPACT_ATOMS: atom_id res chain seq x y z
N GLU A 1 5.53 -15.59 6.16
CA GLU A 1 4.64 -14.73 6.98
C GLU A 1 3.31 -15.41 7.15
N SER A 2 2.94 -15.68 8.39
CA SER A 2 1.60 -16.11 8.76
C SER A 2 0.80 -14.83 9.01
N TYR A 3 -0.27 -14.59 8.27
CA TYR A 3 -1.19 -13.50 8.58
C TYR A 3 -1.64 -13.64 10.04
N LYS A 4 -1.62 -12.56 10.82
CA LYS A 4 -2.03 -12.51 12.24
C LYS A 4 -3.56 -12.66 12.41
N ILE A 5 -4.15 -13.66 11.73
CA ILE A 5 -5.60 -13.91 11.72
C ILE A 5 -6.09 -14.31 13.11
N GLU A 6 -5.24 -14.99 13.89
CA GLU A 6 -5.54 -15.39 15.28
C GLU A 6 -5.70 -14.16 16.18
N ASP A 7 -4.77 -13.20 16.12
CA ASP A 7 -4.88 -11.93 16.87
C ASP A 7 -6.15 -11.15 16.51
N LEU A 8 -6.53 -11.16 15.23
CA LEU A 8 -7.73 -10.48 14.75
C LEU A 8 -9.02 -11.19 15.21
N LEU A 9 -9.02 -12.53 15.25
CA LEU A 9 -10.11 -13.31 15.82
C LEU A 9 -10.25 -13.09 17.33
N ASP A 10 -9.13 -13.01 18.05
CA ASP A 10 -9.11 -12.70 19.47
C ASP A 10 -9.68 -11.30 19.72
N LEU A 11 -9.31 -10.31 18.90
CA LEU A 11 -9.88 -8.97 18.95
C LEU A 11 -11.39 -8.98 18.69
N TYR A 12 -11.87 -9.78 17.74
CA TYR A 12 -13.31 -9.94 17.47
C TYR A 12 -14.05 -10.52 18.66
N TRP A 13 -13.51 -11.56 19.30
CA TRP A 13 -14.14 -12.16 20.49
C TRP A 13 -14.12 -11.20 21.68
N PHE A 14 -13.04 -10.43 21.83
CA PHE A 14 -12.92 -9.37 22.82
C PHE A 14 -13.94 -8.26 22.60
N SER A 15 -14.23 -7.87 21.35
CA SER A 15 -15.19 -6.80 21.03
C SER A 15 -16.66 -7.15 21.27
N ILE A 16 -16.99 -8.42 21.45
CA ILE A 16 -18.35 -8.91 21.75
C ILE A 16 -18.47 -9.57 23.14
N ASP A 17 -17.51 -9.29 24.03
CA ASP A 17 -17.44 -9.82 25.40
C ASP A 17 -17.44 -11.37 25.50
N MET A 18 -16.95 -12.07 24.46
CA MET A 18 -16.83 -13.54 24.44
C MET A 18 -15.38 -13.98 24.63
N THR A 19 -14.75 -13.51 25.69
CA THR A 19 -13.30 -13.72 25.93
C THR A 19 -12.92 -15.19 26.13
N GLU A 20 -13.87 -16.05 26.49
CA GLU A 20 -13.67 -17.51 26.60
C GLU A 20 -13.37 -18.20 25.26
N ARG A 21 -13.61 -17.53 24.14
CA ARG A 21 -13.33 -18.03 22.78
C ARG A 21 -11.98 -17.57 22.23
N MET A 22 -11.32 -16.65 22.92
CA MET A 22 -10.00 -16.16 22.54
C MET A 22 -8.95 -17.25 22.72
N GLN A 23 -7.95 -17.28 21.85
CA GLN A 23 -6.78 -18.16 21.97
C GLN A 23 -5.72 -17.58 22.88
N HIS A 24 -5.55 -16.25 22.88
CA HIS A 24 -4.54 -15.56 23.67
C HIS A 24 -5.15 -14.54 24.63
N ASP A 25 -4.73 -14.58 25.90
CA ASP A 25 -5.23 -13.67 26.93
C ASP A 25 -4.67 -12.24 26.85
N ARG A 26 -3.82 -11.92 25.85
CA ARG A 26 -3.06 -10.65 25.81
C ARG A 26 -3.97 -9.44 25.97
N LEU A 27 -5.07 -9.41 25.20
CA LEU A 27 -6.02 -8.30 25.22
C LEU A 27 -6.67 -8.11 26.60
N THR A 28 -7.06 -9.19 27.28
CA THR A 28 -7.67 -9.11 28.62
C THR A 28 -6.68 -8.71 29.73
N ARG A 29 -5.37 -8.80 29.48
CA ARG A 29 -4.33 -8.38 30.43
C ARG A 29 -3.91 -6.94 30.23
N GLU A 30 -3.94 -6.48 28.99
CA GLU A 30 -3.49 -5.14 28.58
C GLU A 30 -4.64 -4.13 28.60
N TYR A 31 -5.88 -4.58 28.43
CA TYR A 31 -7.07 -3.74 28.32
C TYR A 31 -8.20 -4.28 29.20
N ARG A 32 -8.97 -3.37 29.79
CA ARG A 32 -10.16 -3.63 30.59
C ARG A 32 -11.31 -4.12 29.74
N ASP A 33 -11.52 -3.49 28.59
CA ASP A 33 -12.61 -3.73 27.64
C ASP A 33 -12.22 -3.26 26.24
N TYR A 34 -13.07 -3.55 25.25
CA TYR A 34 -12.85 -3.12 23.87
C TYR A 34 -12.90 -1.60 23.71
N ASP A 35 -13.68 -0.89 24.53
CA ASP A 35 -13.74 0.58 24.51
C ASP A 35 -12.38 1.21 24.89
N GLU A 36 -11.68 0.64 25.88
CA GLU A 36 -10.32 1.07 26.21
C GLU A 36 -9.33 0.79 25.08
N TYR A 37 -9.47 -0.35 24.38
CA TYR A 37 -8.66 -0.66 23.20
C TYR A 37 -8.87 0.38 22.09
N LEU A 38 -10.12 0.78 21.82
CA LEU A 38 -10.45 1.82 20.85
C LEU A 38 -9.84 3.18 21.25
N GLN A 39 -9.99 3.57 22.52
CA GLN A 39 -9.45 4.84 23.02
C GLN A 39 -7.93 4.90 22.87
N ILE A 40 -7.23 3.81 23.20
CA ILE A 40 -5.78 3.74 23.06
C ILE A 40 -5.38 3.83 21.59
N ALA A 41 -6.06 3.12 20.68
CA ALA A 41 -5.78 3.19 19.25
C ALA A 41 -5.88 4.62 18.71
N GLU A 42 -6.86 5.39 19.19
CA GLU A 42 -7.02 6.81 18.85
C GLU A 42 -5.93 7.68 19.48
N ASP A 43 -5.64 7.50 20.77
CA ASP A 43 -4.67 8.31 21.51
C ASP A 43 -3.23 8.11 21.04
N THR A 44 -2.87 6.89 20.61
CA THR A 44 -1.51 6.56 20.17
C THR A 44 -1.30 6.68 18.68
N ASP A 45 -2.37 6.90 17.90
CA ASP A 45 -2.35 6.87 16.43
C ASP A 45 -1.69 5.60 15.87
N ASP A 46 -1.94 4.45 16.51
CA ASP A 46 -1.28 3.19 16.14
C ASP A 46 -1.93 2.60 14.88
N VAL A 47 -1.13 2.50 13.81
CA VAL A 47 -1.57 2.02 12.50
C VAL A 47 -2.02 0.56 12.52
N GLU A 48 -1.37 -0.32 13.30
CA GLU A 48 -1.76 -1.72 13.39
C GLU A 48 -3.11 -1.86 14.12
N MET A 49 -3.31 -1.13 15.22
CA MET A 49 -4.58 -1.14 15.95
C MET A 49 -5.71 -0.59 15.09
N LYS A 50 -5.51 0.57 14.45
CA LYS A 50 -6.51 1.19 13.55
C LYS A 50 -6.86 0.29 12.38
N GLN A 51 -5.89 -0.40 11.80
CA GLN A 51 -6.14 -1.38 10.75
C GLN A 51 -6.96 -2.57 11.26
N ALA A 52 -6.64 -3.10 12.44
CA ALA A 52 -7.41 -4.20 13.03
C ALA A 52 -8.87 -3.81 13.30
N ILE A 53 -9.10 -2.62 13.87
CA ILE A 53 -10.44 -2.05 14.10
C ILE A 53 -11.19 -1.91 12.78
N PHE A 54 -10.55 -1.30 11.76
CA PHE A 54 -11.14 -1.14 10.45
C PHE A 54 -11.57 -2.48 9.83
N ILE A 55 -10.72 -3.52 9.92
CA ILE A 55 -11.07 -4.85 9.40
C ILE A 55 -12.27 -5.43 10.15
N LEU A 56 -12.33 -5.29 11.48
CA LEU A 56 -13.46 -5.75 12.28
C LEU A 56 -14.78 -5.06 11.87
N ASP A 57 -14.74 -3.73 11.70
CA ASP A 57 -15.89 -2.92 11.32
C ASP A 57 -16.39 -3.26 9.91
N GLN A 58 -15.48 -3.41 8.95
CA GLN A 58 -15.84 -3.71 7.57
C GLN A 58 -16.36 -5.14 7.38
N PHE A 59 -15.88 -6.10 8.18
CA PHE A 59 -16.08 -7.53 7.92
C PHE A 59 -16.78 -8.27 9.07
N PHE A 60 -17.71 -7.62 9.76
CA PHE A 60 -18.49 -8.26 10.83
C PHE A 60 -19.59 -9.22 10.29
N PRO A 61 -19.83 -10.39 10.92
CA PRO A 61 -18.98 -11.07 11.90
C PRO A 61 -17.77 -11.74 11.24
N LEU A 62 -16.57 -11.47 11.78
CA LEU A 62 -15.31 -11.90 11.18
C LEU A 62 -15.17 -13.43 11.01
N PRO A 63 -15.57 -14.28 11.98
CA PRO A 63 -15.45 -15.73 11.84
C PRO A 63 -16.17 -16.28 10.61
N ASP A 64 -17.37 -15.76 10.29
CA ASP A 64 -18.16 -16.23 9.16
C ASP A 64 -17.51 -15.85 7.82
N ARG A 65 -16.92 -14.65 7.75
CA ARG A 65 -16.15 -14.19 6.58
C ARG A 65 -14.92 -15.07 6.36
N LEU A 66 -14.18 -15.37 7.42
CA LEU A 66 -13.01 -16.25 7.35
C LEU A 66 -13.38 -17.68 6.98
N ASN A 67 -14.49 -18.21 7.49
CA ASN A 67 -14.98 -19.54 7.12
C ASN A 67 -15.36 -19.58 5.63
N THR A 68 -16.04 -18.55 5.14
CA THR A 68 -16.35 -18.43 3.70
C THR A 68 -15.07 -18.47 2.86
N LEU A 69 -14.04 -17.68 3.23
CA LEU A 69 -12.75 -17.68 2.52
C LEU A 69 -12.05 -19.05 2.57
N ARG A 70 -12.14 -19.76 3.70
CA ARG A 70 -11.56 -21.11 3.86
C ARG A 70 -12.27 -22.14 3.00
N GLU A 71 -13.59 -22.09 2.92
CA GLU A 71 -14.42 -22.99 2.11
C GLU A 71 -14.20 -22.79 0.60
N GLN A 72 -13.95 -21.55 0.18
CA GLN A 72 -13.66 -21.22 -1.23
C GLN A 72 -12.20 -21.41 -1.62
N ARG A 73 -11.33 -21.75 -0.66
CA ARG A 73 -9.90 -21.95 -0.93
C ARG A 73 -9.68 -23.30 -1.61
N VAL A 74 -8.98 -23.26 -2.74
CA VAL A 74 -8.49 -24.47 -3.42
C VAL A 74 -7.02 -24.73 -3.12
N THR A 75 -6.60 -26.00 -3.27
CA THR A 75 -5.19 -26.41 -3.08
C THR A 75 -4.37 -26.31 -4.34
N THR A 76 -5.01 -26.37 -5.50
CA THR A 76 -4.37 -26.34 -6.81
C THR A 76 -4.70 -25.04 -7.51
N GLU A 77 -3.70 -24.37 -8.09
CA GLU A 77 -3.91 -23.12 -8.81
C GLU A 77 -4.83 -23.27 -10.04
N SER A 78 -4.81 -24.43 -10.71
CA SER A 78 -5.70 -24.71 -11.86
C SER A 78 -7.18 -24.72 -11.52
N ASP A 79 -7.51 -24.93 -10.25
CA ASP A 79 -8.88 -25.01 -9.75
C ASP A 79 -9.36 -23.65 -9.23
N ALA A 80 -8.48 -22.64 -9.20
CA ALA A 80 -8.80 -21.31 -8.68
C ALA A 80 -9.41 -20.44 -9.78
N ASP A 81 -10.56 -19.82 -9.48
CA ASP A 81 -11.12 -18.77 -10.34
C ASP A 81 -10.25 -17.49 -10.29
N VAL A 82 -9.64 -17.22 -9.14
CA VAL A 82 -8.76 -16.06 -8.89
C VAL A 82 -7.63 -16.46 -7.94
N THR A 83 -6.40 -16.12 -8.31
CA THR A 83 -5.22 -16.22 -7.44
C THR A 83 -4.90 -14.85 -6.84
N VAL A 84 -4.94 -14.75 -5.52
CA VAL A 84 -4.51 -13.54 -4.78
C VAL A 84 -3.14 -13.81 -4.16
N CYS A 85 -2.16 -12.96 -4.46
CA CYS A 85 -0.83 -13.02 -3.87
C CYS A 85 -0.24 -11.61 -3.72
N THR A 86 0.76 -11.48 -2.86
CA THR A 86 1.52 -10.22 -2.77
C THR A 86 2.45 -10.08 -3.96
N ALA A 87 2.78 -8.85 -4.33
CA ALA A 87 3.73 -8.56 -5.43
C ALA A 87 5.04 -9.35 -5.29
N HIS A 88 5.58 -9.44 -4.06
CA HIS A 88 6.77 -10.22 -3.77
C HIS A 88 6.61 -11.71 -4.07
N ARG A 89 5.49 -12.31 -3.67
CA ARG A 89 5.20 -13.74 -3.88
C ARG A 89 4.90 -14.08 -5.33
N SER A 90 4.58 -13.08 -6.14
CA SER A 90 4.35 -13.25 -7.58
C SER A 90 5.63 -13.50 -8.40
N LYS A 91 6.82 -13.25 -7.81
CA LYS A 91 8.09 -13.34 -8.53
C LYS A 91 8.30 -14.74 -9.13
N GLY A 92 8.54 -14.79 -10.45
CA GLY A 92 8.76 -16.04 -11.19
C GLY A 92 7.46 -16.76 -11.61
N LEU A 93 6.30 -16.24 -11.21
CA LEU A 93 4.99 -16.67 -11.67
C LEU A 93 4.51 -15.77 -12.82
N GLU A 94 3.51 -16.22 -13.57
CA GLU A 94 2.91 -15.47 -14.67
C GLU A 94 1.47 -15.92 -14.90
N TRP A 95 0.60 -14.98 -15.27
CA TRP A 95 -0.81 -15.22 -15.57
C TRP A 95 -1.24 -14.50 -16.84
N ASP A 96 -2.27 -15.02 -17.52
CA ASP A 96 -2.80 -14.38 -18.72
C ASP A 96 -3.37 -12.98 -18.43
N ARG A 97 -3.93 -12.80 -17.24
CA ARG A 97 -4.53 -11.55 -16.77
C ARG A 97 -4.04 -11.25 -15.36
N VAL A 98 -3.51 -10.06 -15.13
CA VAL A 98 -3.11 -9.59 -13.79
C VAL A 98 -3.77 -8.25 -13.52
N LYS A 99 -4.34 -8.10 -12.32
CA LYS A 99 -4.80 -6.81 -11.79
C LYS A 99 -3.90 -6.42 -10.64
N LEU A 100 -3.30 -5.23 -10.71
CA LEU A 100 -2.63 -4.61 -9.57
C LEU A 100 -3.68 -3.89 -8.72
N HIS A 101 -3.59 -4.04 -7.40
CA HIS A 101 -4.45 -3.32 -6.48
C HIS A 101 -3.87 -1.92 -6.21
N ASP A 102 -4.55 -1.13 -5.38
CA ASP A 102 -4.19 0.22 -4.96
C ASP A 102 -3.27 0.29 -3.73
N ASP A 103 -2.62 -0.83 -3.37
CA ASP A 103 -1.83 -1.00 -2.15
C ASP A 103 -0.32 -0.75 -2.34
N PHE A 104 0.12 -0.35 -3.53
CA PHE A 104 1.50 0.10 -3.79
C PHE A 104 1.74 1.48 -3.16
N ALA A 105 2.95 1.71 -2.66
CA ALA A 105 3.32 3.01 -2.12
C ALA A 105 3.33 4.08 -3.23
N ASP A 106 2.98 5.32 -2.88
CA ASP A 106 2.96 6.42 -3.84
C ASP A 106 4.38 6.80 -4.27
N ILE A 107 4.85 6.19 -5.36
CA ILE A 107 6.16 6.47 -5.95
C ILE A 107 6.24 7.84 -6.64
N LEU A 108 5.16 8.64 -6.64
CA LEU A 108 5.15 10.03 -7.10
C LEU A 108 5.31 11.03 -5.95
N ASP A 109 5.25 10.57 -4.68
CA ASP A 109 5.47 11.42 -3.50
C ASP A 109 6.87 12.05 -3.55
N PRO A 110 7.01 13.40 -3.61
CA PRO A 110 8.31 14.06 -3.67
C PRO A 110 9.17 13.82 -2.41
N GLU A 111 8.55 13.52 -1.26
CA GLU A 111 9.26 13.31 0.00
C GLU A 111 9.78 11.87 0.17
N MET A 112 9.40 10.94 -0.74
CA MET A 112 9.88 9.57 -0.71
C MET A 112 11.39 9.50 -1.03
N PRO A 113 12.22 8.88 -0.17
CA PRO A 113 13.65 8.69 -0.43
C PRO A 113 13.90 7.90 -1.73
N ASP A 114 14.89 8.33 -2.51
CA ASP A 114 15.21 7.73 -3.83
C ASP A 114 15.43 6.21 -3.78
N SER A 115 16.09 5.71 -2.74
CA SER A 115 16.31 4.27 -2.57
C SER A 115 15.00 3.50 -2.43
N LYS A 116 14.08 3.99 -1.59
CA LYS A 116 12.76 3.39 -1.40
C LYS A 116 11.92 3.48 -2.67
N ARG A 117 11.97 4.63 -3.35
CA ARG A 117 11.27 4.83 -4.63
C ARG A 117 11.75 3.81 -5.68
N HIS A 118 13.06 3.59 -5.76
CA HIS A 118 13.64 2.62 -6.68
C HIS A 118 13.22 1.18 -6.36
N ASP A 119 13.20 0.80 -5.09
CA ASP A 119 12.73 -0.52 -4.65
C ASP A 119 11.26 -0.74 -4.99
N GLU A 120 10.40 0.26 -4.77
CA GLU A 120 8.97 0.18 -5.08
C GLU A 120 8.69 0.13 -6.58
N ILE A 121 9.42 0.93 -7.38
CA ILE A 121 9.38 0.84 -8.85
C ILE A 121 9.74 -0.57 -9.32
N ASN A 122 10.80 -1.17 -8.75
CA ASN A 122 11.22 -2.52 -9.10
C ASN A 122 10.16 -3.55 -8.71
N LEU A 123 9.51 -3.41 -7.55
CA LEU A 123 8.43 -4.28 -7.12
C LEU A 123 7.21 -4.17 -8.03
N MET A 124 6.80 -2.95 -8.38
CA MET A 124 5.69 -2.71 -9.30
C MET A 124 6.00 -3.24 -10.71
N TYR A 125 7.23 -3.07 -11.19
CA TYR A 125 7.69 -3.66 -12.44
C TYR A 125 7.60 -5.19 -12.42
N VAL A 126 8.05 -5.83 -11.34
CA VAL A 126 7.90 -7.28 -11.18
C VAL A 126 6.43 -7.67 -11.25
N ALA A 127 5.55 -7.02 -10.48
CA ALA A 127 4.13 -7.35 -10.46
C ALA A 127 3.44 -7.13 -11.82
N ALA A 128 3.72 -6.01 -12.49
CA ALA A 128 3.16 -5.69 -13.80
C ALA A 128 3.58 -6.69 -14.87
N THR A 129 4.85 -7.12 -14.86
CA THR A 129 5.40 -8.09 -15.82
C THR A 129 4.97 -9.54 -15.57
N ARG A 130 4.16 -9.81 -14.54
CA ARG A 130 3.54 -11.12 -14.38
C ARG A 130 2.37 -11.33 -15.37
N ALA A 131 1.85 -10.25 -15.96
CA ALA A 131 0.81 -10.32 -16.98
C ALA A 131 1.38 -10.78 -18.32
N ARG A 132 0.81 -11.84 -18.91
CA ARG A 132 1.15 -12.29 -20.27
C ARG A 132 0.38 -11.56 -21.35
N ASN A 133 -0.93 -11.37 -21.14
CA ASN A 133 -1.81 -10.82 -22.17
C ASN A 133 -2.47 -9.50 -21.73
N ILE A 134 -2.98 -9.42 -20.50
CA ILE A 134 -3.74 -8.26 -20.02
C ILE A 134 -3.23 -7.84 -18.64
N LEU A 135 -2.81 -6.58 -18.54
CA LEU A 135 -2.56 -5.89 -17.28
C LEU A 135 -3.70 -4.91 -17.01
N ILE A 136 -4.32 -5.02 -15.83
CA ILE A 136 -5.22 -4.01 -15.28
C ILE A 136 -4.38 -3.21 -14.27
N PRO A 137 -3.93 -2.00 -14.62
CA PRO A 137 -3.05 -1.22 -13.76
C PRO A 137 -3.79 -0.75 -12.50
N GLY A 138 -3.04 -0.58 -11.41
CA GLY A 138 -3.50 0.14 -10.23
C GLY A 138 -3.52 1.65 -10.49
N PRO A 139 -3.99 2.47 -9.53
CA PRO A 139 -4.12 3.92 -9.70
C PRO A 139 -2.81 4.61 -10.10
N ILE A 140 -1.73 4.34 -9.36
CA ILE A 140 -0.41 4.96 -9.59
C ILE A 140 0.13 4.61 -10.97
N LEU A 141 0.10 3.33 -11.35
CA LEU A 141 0.58 2.91 -12.67
C LEU A 141 -0.27 3.52 -13.79
N SER A 142 -1.58 3.65 -13.58
CA SER A 142 -2.48 4.30 -14.55
C SER A 142 -2.09 5.76 -14.77
N GLU A 143 -1.76 6.49 -13.69
CA GLU A 143 -1.31 7.88 -13.77
C GLU A 143 -0.01 8.01 -14.57
N ILE A 144 0.95 7.13 -14.33
CA ILE A 144 2.23 7.10 -15.06
C ILE A 144 2.01 6.82 -16.55
N LEU A 145 1.11 5.90 -16.89
CA LEU A 145 0.82 5.51 -18.28
C LEU A 145 0.11 6.60 -19.09
N VAL A 146 -0.51 7.58 -18.44
CA VAL A 146 -1.19 8.71 -19.10
C VAL A 146 -0.25 9.90 -19.34
N GLN A 147 0.97 9.86 -18.77
CA GLN A 147 1.96 10.91 -18.99
C GLN A 147 2.41 10.95 -20.47
N PRO A 148 2.64 12.14 -21.04
CA PRO A 148 3.15 12.28 -22.40
C PRO A 148 4.50 11.61 -22.54
N SER A 149 4.77 11.08 -23.74
CA SER A 149 6.04 10.43 -24.00
C SER A 149 7.19 11.44 -23.91
N ILE A 150 8.39 11.00 -23.55
CA ILE A 150 9.57 11.87 -23.45
C ILE A 150 9.82 12.68 -24.73
N GLY A 151 9.37 12.19 -25.90
CA GLY A 151 9.47 12.92 -27.18
C GLY A 151 8.50 14.09 -27.34
N GLU A 152 7.48 14.20 -26.49
CA GLU A 152 6.46 15.26 -26.50
C GLU A 152 6.68 16.29 -25.38
N LEU A 153 7.62 16.03 -24.47
CA LEU A 153 8.01 16.99 -23.46
C LEU A 153 8.83 18.12 -24.10
N PRO A 154 8.58 19.39 -23.76
CA PRO A 154 9.45 20.48 -24.15
C PRO A 154 10.88 20.19 -23.65
N PRO A 155 11.92 20.58 -24.40
CA PRO A 155 13.29 20.38 -23.97
C PRO A 155 13.46 21.00 -22.58
N PHE A 156 14.09 20.24 -21.67
CA PHE A 156 14.44 20.76 -20.35
C PHE A 156 15.21 22.07 -20.52
N PRO A 157 14.87 23.13 -19.75
CA PRO A 157 15.67 24.34 -19.74
C PRO A 157 17.12 23.96 -19.46
N SER A 158 18.01 24.23 -20.39
CA SER A 158 19.44 24.11 -20.18
C SER A 158 19.85 25.07 -19.06
N ASP A 159 20.60 24.59 -18.06
CA ASP A 159 21.16 25.37 -16.95
C ASP A 159 22.18 26.46 -17.38
N ASP A 160 22.19 26.86 -18.65
CA ASP A 160 23.23 27.71 -19.26
C ASP A 160 22.79 29.18 -19.45
N ASP A 161 21.59 29.56 -19.01
CA ASP A 161 21.07 30.94 -19.15
C ASP A 161 21.39 31.86 -17.95
N SER A 162 22.35 31.48 -17.11
CA SER A 162 22.83 32.34 -16.01
C SER A 162 24.27 32.81 -16.18
N LEU A 163 24.75 33.12 -17.40
CA LEU A 163 26.01 33.86 -17.57
C LEU A 163 26.14 34.54 -18.96
N SER A 164 25.55 35.73 -19.13
CA SER A 164 26.08 36.82 -19.98
C SER A 164 25.20 38.07 -19.82
N SER A 165 25.58 38.98 -18.91
CA SER A 165 26.34 40.21 -19.19
C SER A 165 25.44 41.42 -19.46
N GLU A 166 25.54 42.44 -18.61
CA GLU A 166 25.64 43.82 -19.10
C GLU A 166 26.39 44.68 -18.08
N THR A 167 27.68 44.85 -18.36
CA THR A 167 28.52 45.95 -17.90
C THR A 167 28.02 47.25 -18.56
N GLY A 168 27.58 48.22 -17.77
CA GLY A 168 27.27 49.57 -18.25
C GLY A 168 27.46 50.58 -17.13
N GLY A 169 28.65 51.18 -17.08
CA GLY A 169 28.92 52.28 -16.15
C GLY A 169 28.32 53.59 -16.63
N GLU A 170 27.78 54.38 -15.71
CA GLU A 170 27.62 55.82 -15.91
C GLU A 170 27.89 56.56 -14.59
N LYS A 171 28.82 57.52 -14.64
CA LYS A 171 29.16 58.45 -13.57
C LYS A 171 28.09 59.53 -13.47
N SER A 172 27.80 59.99 -12.25
CA SER A 172 27.48 61.41 -12.02
C SER A 172 27.83 61.82 -10.58
N ASP A 173 28.79 62.75 -10.47
CA ASP A 173 29.08 63.58 -9.30
C ASP A 173 27.85 64.40 -8.88
N VAL A 174 27.62 64.62 -7.56
CA VAL A 174 27.30 65.94 -6.98
C VAL A 174 27.66 65.97 -5.48
N ALA A 175 28.55 66.91 -5.16
CA ALA A 175 28.81 67.69 -3.92
C ALA A 175 28.74 67.05 -2.53
#